data_AF-A0A6M5Z3R9-F1
#
_entry.id   AF-A0A6M5Z3R9-F1
#
_cell.length_a   1.000
_cell.length_b   1.000
_cell.length_c   1.000
_cell.angle_alpha   90.00
_cell.angle_beta   90.00
_cell.angle_gamma   90.00
#
_symmetry.space_group_name_H-M   'P 1'
#
loop_
_entity.id
_entity.type
_entity.pdbx_description
1 polymer ?
#
loop_
_entity_poly.entity_id
_entity_poly.type
_entity_poly.pdbx_seq_one_letter_code
_entity_poly.pdbx_strand_id
1 'polypeptide(L)'
;MEHIPAIHAAKVGMRYPAVVRQVNDWGLVLDLDLTNLAPGRSPRLRALLMFERTPAPEVARSRESFSRIDVVLIEADRESGPVTASLPADPAWLAWNSGTVRDLARRIRETGETVLLPVLADALEEAGCRDAALLEHCRRPLEGPSWVVDLLATQEL
;
A
#
# COMPACT_ATOMS: atom_id res chain seq x y z
N MET A 1 -9.22 14.78 -28.58
CA MET A 1 -9.50 13.76 -27.54
C MET A 1 -8.26 13.71 -26.66
N GLU A 2 -8.23 14.44 -25.54
CA GLU A 2 -7.05 14.51 -24.68
C GLU A 2 -6.67 13.11 -24.18
N HIS A 3 -5.39 12.77 -24.37
CA HIS A 3 -4.81 11.54 -23.86
C HIS A 3 -4.52 11.75 -22.38
N ILE A 4 -5.46 11.39 -21.50
CA ILE A 4 -5.24 11.36 -20.06
C ILE A 4 -4.30 10.19 -19.75
N PRO A 5 -3.06 10.43 -19.28
CA PRO A 5 -2.14 9.34 -18.94
C PRO A 5 -2.69 8.45 -17.83
N ALA A 6 -2.41 7.13 -17.90
CA ALA A 6 -2.80 6.10 -16.94
C ALA A 6 -2.74 6.51 -15.46
N ILE A 7 -1.68 7.23 -15.10
CA ILE A 7 -1.40 7.70 -13.74
C ILE A 7 -2.47 8.64 -13.18
N HIS A 8 -3.17 9.38 -14.05
CA HIS A 8 -4.25 10.29 -13.63
C HIS A 8 -5.55 9.56 -13.29
N ALA A 9 -5.73 8.34 -13.80
CA ALA A 9 -6.87 7.48 -13.46
C ALA A 9 -6.61 6.64 -12.20
N ALA A 10 -5.34 6.46 -11.82
CA ALA A 10 -4.96 5.72 -10.63
C ALA A 10 -5.35 6.47 -9.35
N LYS A 11 -5.90 5.74 -8.38
CA LYS A 11 -6.38 6.25 -7.10
C LYS A 11 -5.64 5.54 -5.97
N VAL A 12 -5.02 6.32 -5.09
CA VAL A 12 -4.43 5.82 -3.85
C VAL A 12 -5.52 5.14 -3.00
N GLY A 13 -5.17 4.03 -2.35
CA GLY A 13 -6.08 3.21 -1.55
C GLY A 13 -6.86 2.16 -2.33
N MET A 14 -6.92 2.26 -3.67
CA MET A 14 -7.61 1.27 -4.49
C MET A 14 -6.74 0.03 -4.73
N ARG A 15 -7.41 -1.13 -4.78
CA ARG A 15 -6.83 -2.41 -5.18
C ARG A 15 -6.77 -2.53 -6.70
N TYR A 16 -5.64 -3.01 -7.19
CA TYR A 16 -5.37 -3.25 -8.59
C TYR A 16 -4.80 -4.66 -8.78
N PRO A 17 -5.33 -5.44 -9.74
CA PRO A 17 -4.62 -6.61 -10.22
C PRO A 17 -3.34 -6.15 -10.92
N ALA A 18 -2.24 -6.86 -10.67
CA ALA A 18 -0.94 -6.56 -11.23
C ALA A 18 -0.23 -7.83 -11.69
N VAL A 19 0.71 -7.65 -12.63
CA VAL A 19 1.63 -8.70 -13.05
C VAL A 19 3.04 -8.32 -12.61
N VAL A 20 3.74 -9.24 -11.94
CA VAL A 20 5.14 -9.06 -11.58
C VAL A 20 5.98 -9.07 -12.85
N ARG A 21 6.64 -7.97 -13.15
CA ARG A 21 7.52 -7.83 -14.32
C ARG A 21 8.95 -8.22 -14.00
N GLN A 22 9.39 -7.91 -12.80
CA GLN A 22 10.75 -8.17 -12.34
C GLN A 22 10.75 -8.32 -10.81
N VAL A 23 11.56 -9.26 -10.33
CA VAL A 23 11.87 -9.47 -8.91
C VAL A 23 13.30 -8.98 -8.69
N ASN A 24 13.49 -8.09 -7.72
CA ASN A 24 14.80 -7.53 -7.35
C ASN A 24 15.03 -7.72 -5.85
N ASP A 25 16.26 -7.46 -5.40
CA ASP A 25 16.61 -7.56 -3.98
C ASP A 25 15.88 -6.53 -3.10
N TRP A 26 15.56 -5.36 -3.66
CA TRP A 26 14.84 -4.28 -2.97
C TRP A 26 13.31 -4.39 -3.06
N GLY A 27 12.77 -5.16 -4.02
CA GLY A 27 11.34 -5.18 -4.27
C GLY A 27 10.92 -5.73 -5.63
N LEU A 28 9.66 -5.48 -6.00
CA LEU A 28 9.04 -5.91 -7.24
C LEU A 28 8.79 -4.72 -8.17
N VAL A 29 8.99 -4.95 -9.47
CA VAL A 29 8.46 -4.08 -10.53
C VAL A 29 7.17 -4.70 -11.03
N LEU A 30 6.10 -3.92 -11.05
CA LEU A 30 4.75 -4.37 -11.38
C LEU A 30 4.23 -3.60 -12.60
N ASP A 31 3.42 -4.26 -13.42
CA ASP A 31 2.49 -3.60 -14.34
C ASP A 31 1.07 -3.79 -13.79
N LEU A 32 0.45 -2.69 -13.35
CA LEU A 32 -0.93 -2.66 -12.86
C LEU A 32 -1.90 -2.68 -14.03
N ASP A 33 -2.99 -3.40 -13.86
CA ASP A 33 -4.10 -3.46 -14.80
C ASP A 33 -5.23 -2.53 -14.33
N LEU A 34 -5.38 -1.41 -15.05
CA LEU A 34 -6.39 -0.38 -14.79
C LEU A 34 -7.60 -0.52 -15.72
N THR A 35 -7.77 -1.65 -16.42
CA THR A 35 -8.85 -1.84 -17.41
C THR A 35 -10.24 -1.59 -16.81
N ASN A 36 -10.43 -1.94 -15.53
CA ASN A 36 -11.70 -1.74 -14.82
C ASN A 36 -12.01 -0.26 -14.51
N LEU A 37 -11.03 0.65 -14.55
CA LEU A 37 -11.24 2.07 -14.25
C LEU A 37 -11.46 2.94 -15.50
N ALA A 38 -11.01 2.48 -16.67
CA ALA A 38 -11.15 3.22 -17.92
C ALA A 38 -11.47 2.27 -19.08
N PRO A 39 -12.74 1.81 -19.20
CA PRO A 39 -13.15 0.88 -20.26
C PRO A 39 -12.79 1.43 -21.65
N GLY A 40 -12.13 0.61 -22.49
CA GLY A 40 -11.73 0.99 -23.85
C GLY A 40 -10.33 1.59 -23.98
N ARG A 41 -9.60 1.77 -22.87
CA ARG A 41 -8.16 2.01 -22.84
C ARG A 41 -7.56 0.92 -21.94
N SER A 42 -6.44 0.31 -22.32
CA SER A 42 -5.70 -0.63 -21.46
C SER A 42 -4.47 0.07 -20.85
N PRO A 43 -4.63 1.11 -20.01
CA PRO A 43 -3.46 1.73 -19.41
C PRO A 43 -2.82 0.73 -18.44
N ARG A 44 -1.66 0.19 -18.82
CA ARG A 44 -0.77 -0.44 -17.84
C ARG A 44 0.00 0.67 -17.14
N LEU A 45 0.01 0.64 -15.81
CA LEU A 45 0.79 1.56 -15.01
C LEU A 45 1.95 0.81 -14.36
N ARG A 46 3.18 1.27 -14.60
CA ARG A 46 4.37 0.74 -13.94
C ARG A 46 4.33 1.17 -12.47
N ALA A 47 4.42 0.22 -11.55
CA ALA A 47 4.52 0.49 -10.12
C ALA A 47 5.70 -0.25 -9.49
N LEU A 48 6.16 0.25 -8.36
CA LEU A 48 7.16 -0.39 -7.52
C LEU A 48 6.52 -0.84 -6.21
N LEU A 49 6.84 -2.05 -5.77
CA LEU A 49 6.55 -2.54 -4.44
C LEU A 49 7.87 -2.79 -3.73
N MET A 50 8.16 -2.03 -2.67
CA MET A 50 9.39 -2.16 -1.90
C MET A 50 9.17 -3.11 -0.72
N PHE A 51 10.09 -4.04 -0.48
CA PHE A 51 9.93 -5.02 0.61
C PHE A 51 9.93 -4.37 2.00
N GLU A 52 10.51 -3.17 2.14
CA GLU A 52 10.50 -2.43 3.41
C GLU A 52 9.25 -1.56 3.61
N ARG A 53 8.39 -1.43 2.59
CA ARG A 53 7.15 -0.62 2.61
C ARG A 53 5.92 -1.46 2.25
N THR A 54 5.86 -2.68 2.75
CA THR A 54 4.76 -3.61 2.48
C THR A 54 4.53 -4.56 3.66
N PRO A 55 3.29 -4.97 3.98
CA PRO A 55 3.06 -6.03 4.94
C PRO A 55 3.47 -7.38 4.33
N ALA A 56 3.83 -8.33 5.18
CA ALA A 56 4.24 -9.69 4.82
C ALA A 56 5.31 -9.70 3.71
N PRO A 57 6.48 -9.08 3.92
CA PRO A 57 7.52 -8.94 2.90
C PRO A 57 8.01 -10.29 2.36
N GLU A 58 7.96 -11.36 3.14
CA GLU A 58 8.24 -12.73 2.71
C GLU A 58 7.28 -13.22 1.61
N VAL A 59 6.00 -12.83 1.66
CA VAL A 59 5.00 -13.16 0.63
C VAL A 59 5.27 -12.41 -0.67
N ALA A 60 5.79 -11.18 -0.58
CA ALA A 60 6.23 -10.43 -1.76
C ALA A 60 7.53 -11.00 -2.33
N ARG A 61 8.47 -11.42 -1.50
CA ARG A 61 9.76 -12.02 -1.91
C ARG A 61 9.59 -13.38 -2.57
N SER A 62 8.56 -14.15 -2.20
CA SER A 62 8.28 -15.44 -2.81
C SER A 62 7.62 -15.33 -4.19
N ARG A 63 7.42 -14.11 -4.72
CA ARG A 63 6.79 -13.92 -6.03
C ARG A 63 7.76 -14.21 -7.15
N GLU A 64 7.22 -14.79 -8.22
CA GLU A 64 7.96 -15.08 -9.43
C GLU A 64 7.62 -14.06 -10.52
N SER A 65 8.54 -13.87 -11.46
CA SER A 65 8.29 -13.11 -12.66
C SER A 65 7.05 -13.65 -13.38
N PHE A 66 6.22 -12.74 -13.88
CA PHE A 66 4.95 -12.97 -14.55
C PHE A 66 3.82 -13.54 -13.67
N SER A 67 4.04 -13.74 -12.38
CA SER A 67 2.96 -14.08 -11.44
C SER A 67 1.96 -12.92 -11.29
N ARG A 68 0.69 -13.25 -11.05
CA ARG A 68 -0.36 -12.26 -10.79
C ARG A 68 -0.49 -12.00 -9.29
N ILE A 69 -0.74 -10.76 -8.92
CA ILE A 69 -0.90 -10.33 -7.54
C ILE A 69 -1.83 -9.14 -7.44
N ASP A 70 -2.62 -9.06 -6.37
CA ASP A 70 -3.40 -7.87 -6.06
C ASP A 70 -2.58 -6.94 -5.16
N VAL A 71 -2.53 -5.66 -5.53
CA VAL A 71 -1.79 -4.64 -4.79
C VAL A 71 -2.66 -3.41 -4.54
N VAL A 72 -2.33 -2.67 -3.49
CA VAL A 72 -2.92 -1.36 -3.20
C VAL A 72 -1.93 -0.29 -3.58
N LEU A 73 -2.43 0.75 -4.22
CA LEU A 73 -1.64 1.95 -4.50
C LEU A 73 -1.50 2.79 -3.23
N ILE A 74 -0.28 2.97 -2.71
CA ILE A 74 -0.03 3.79 -1.52
C ILE A 74 0.30 5.22 -1.91
N GLU A 75 1.09 5.39 -2.97
CA GLU A 75 1.60 6.70 -3.38
C GLU A 75 1.56 6.81 -4.90
N ALA A 76 1.07 7.95 -5.40
CA ALA A 76 1.08 8.26 -6.81
C ALA A 76 1.59 9.69 -6.97
N ASP A 77 2.91 9.85 -7.05
CA ASP A 77 3.49 11.09 -7.55
C ASP A 77 3.08 11.24 -9.02
N ARG A 78 2.22 12.23 -9.28
CA ARG A 78 1.58 12.44 -10.58
C ARG A 78 2.49 13.17 -11.58
N GLU A 79 3.61 13.72 -11.13
CA GLU A 79 4.43 14.64 -11.95
C GLU A 79 5.69 13.99 -12.53
N SER A 80 6.29 12.94 -11.95
CA SER A 80 7.50 12.31 -12.55
C SER A 80 7.90 10.90 -12.11
N GLY A 81 7.18 10.23 -11.20
CA GLY A 81 7.63 8.95 -10.61
C GLY A 81 6.89 7.68 -11.08
N PRO A 82 7.52 6.49 -11.00
CA PRO A 82 6.74 5.27 -10.89
C PRO A 82 5.93 5.32 -9.59
N VAL A 83 4.68 4.84 -9.64
CA VAL A 83 3.82 4.86 -8.46
C VAL A 83 4.21 3.77 -7.46
N THR A 84 4.00 4.01 -6.17
CA THR A 84 4.33 3.03 -5.12
C THR A 84 3.09 2.22 -4.76
N ALA A 85 3.23 0.91 -4.85
CA ALA A 85 2.22 -0.06 -4.45
C ALA A 85 2.71 -0.93 -3.30
N SER A 86 1.79 -1.61 -2.64
CA SER A 86 2.04 -2.56 -1.56
C SER A 86 1.06 -3.72 -1.63
N LEU A 87 1.39 -4.83 -0.98
CA LEU A 87 0.37 -5.81 -0.62
C LEU A 87 -0.75 -5.14 0.19
N PRO A 88 -2.00 -5.57 -0.01
CA PRO A 88 -3.14 -5.08 0.76
C PRO A 88 -2.94 -5.38 2.25
N ALA A 89 -3.49 -4.53 3.10
CA ALA A 89 -3.57 -4.82 4.52
C ALA A 89 -4.54 -5.98 4.75
N ASP A 90 -4.31 -6.77 5.80
CA ASP A 90 -5.24 -7.82 6.19
C ASP A 90 -6.61 -7.18 6.51
N PRO A 91 -7.72 -7.61 5.86
CA PRO A 91 -9.05 -7.11 6.17
C PRO A 91 -9.43 -7.24 7.64
N ALA A 92 -8.90 -8.23 8.35
CA ALA A 92 -9.13 -8.40 9.79
C ALA A 92 -8.59 -7.21 10.59
N TRP A 93 -7.44 -6.64 10.20
CA TRP A 93 -6.89 -5.45 10.85
C TRP A 93 -7.80 -4.24 10.67
N LEU A 94 -8.31 -4.06 9.45
CA LEU A 94 -9.16 -2.93 9.09
C LEU A 94 -10.56 -3.03 9.72
N ALA A 95 -11.06 -4.24 9.98
CA ALA A 95 -12.37 -4.49 10.60
C ALA A 95 -12.32 -4.56 12.14
N TRP A 96 -11.13 -4.73 12.72
CA TRP A 96 -10.95 -4.92 14.15
C TRP A 96 -11.47 -3.72 14.96
N ASN A 97 -12.16 -4.03 16.06
CA ASN A 97 -12.73 -3.08 17.00
C ASN A 97 -13.46 -1.90 16.31
N SER A 98 -14.43 -2.22 15.45
CA SER A 98 -15.22 -1.24 14.69
C SER A 98 -14.39 -0.32 13.78
N GLY A 99 -13.22 -0.79 13.32
CA GLY A 99 -12.34 -0.02 12.43
C GLY A 99 -11.31 0.86 13.13
N THR A 100 -11.03 0.61 14.42
CA THR A 100 -10.10 1.42 15.23
C THR A 100 -8.74 1.64 14.56
N VAL A 101 -8.15 0.58 13.97
CA VAL A 101 -6.85 0.68 13.27
C VAL A 101 -6.90 1.71 12.14
N ARG A 102 -7.97 1.69 11.34
CA ARG A 102 -8.17 2.61 10.22
C ARG A 102 -8.42 4.04 10.70
N ASP A 103 -9.25 4.22 11.72
CA ASP A 103 -9.59 5.54 12.24
C ASP A 103 -8.37 6.21 12.88
N LEU A 104 -7.54 5.43 13.59
CA LEU A 104 -6.28 5.92 14.14
C LEU A 104 -5.28 6.28 13.03
N ALA A 105 -5.13 5.43 12.00
CA ALA A 105 -4.30 5.74 10.85
C ALA A 105 -4.76 7.02 10.12
N ARG A 106 -6.07 7.19 9.90
CA ARG A 106 -6.64 8.40 9.30
C ARG A 106 -6.32 9.65 10.12
N ARG A 107 -6.52 9.59 11.43
CA ARG A 107 -6.15 10.69 12.33
C ARG A 107 -4.68 11.05 12.21
N ILE A 108 -3.78 10.07 12.26
CA ILE A 108 -2.32 10.32 12.14
C ILE A 108 -2.00 10.96 10.79
N ARG A 109 -2.65 10.51 9.71
CA ARG A 109 -2.45 11.07 8.37
C ARG A 109 -2.92 12.52 8.27
N GLU A 110 -4.03 12.84 8.91
CA GLU A 110 -4.64 14.17 8.91
C GLU A 110 -3.89 15.16 9.80
N THR A 111 -3.42 14.73 10.97
CA THR A 111 -2.80 15.61 11.97
C THR A 111 -1.27 15.60 11.94
N GLY A 112 -0.65 14.58 11.34
CA GLY A 112 0.79 14.36 11.37
C GLY A 112 1.34 13.94 12.75
N GLU A 113 0.47 13.54 13.69
CA GLU A 113 0.85 13.14 15.05
C GLU A 113 1.56 11.76 15.07
N THR A 114 2.84 11.73 14.68
CA THR A 114 3.65 10.49 14.66
C THR A 114 3.83 9.86 16.05
N VAL A 115 3.59 10.62 17.13
CA VAL A 115 3.57 10.11 18.52
C VAL A 115 2.50 9.04 18.76
N LEU A 116 1.47 8.96 17.91
CA LEU A 116 0.41 7.95 17.99
C LEU A 116 0.78 6.64 17.27
N LEU A 117 1.90 6.58 16.54
CA LEU A 117 2.31 5.36 15.82
C LEU A 117 2.54 4.15 16.73
N PRO A 118 3.12 4.26 17.95
CA PRO A 118 3.18 3.13 18.87
C PRO A 118 1.79 2.62 19.29
N VAL A 119 0.81 3.52 19.47
CA VAL A 119 -0.58 3.13 19.77
C VAL A 119 -1.22 2.40 18.59
N LEU A 120 -0.89 2.81 17.36
CA LEU A 120 -1.30 2.10 16.14
C LEU A 120 -0.66 0.71 16.07
N ALA A 121 0.61 0.56 16.48
CA ALA A 121 1.27 -0.74 16.55
C ALA A 121 0.55 -1.69 17.51
N ASP A 122 0.20 -1.22 18.71
CA ASP A 122 -0.50 -2.03 19.70
C ASP A 122 -1.89 -2.46 19.20
N ALA A 123 -2.65 -1.54 18.60
CA ALA A 123 -3.94 -1.85 17.98
C ALA A 123 -3.81 -2.90 16.85
N LEU A 124 -2.76 -2.82 16.04
CA LEU A 124 -2.47 -3.81 15.01
C LEU A 124 -2.13 -5.18 15.59
N GLU A 125 -1.32 -5.25 16.65
CA GLU A 125 -1.00 -6.50 17.34
C GLU A 125 -2.26 -7.15 17.95
N GLU A 126 -3.11 -6.37 18.59
CA GLU A 126 -4.39 -6.83 19.13
C GLU A 126 -5.36 -7.28 18.02
N ALA A 127 -5.27 -6.66 16.85
CA ALA A 127 -5.99 -7.08 15.64
C ALA A 127 -5.41 -8.35 14.99
N GLY A 128 -4.31 -8.89 15.52
CA GLY A 128 -3.69 -10.13 15.06
C GLY A 128 -2.56 -9.93 14.05
N CYS A 129 -2.08 -8.71 13.83
CA CYS A 129 -0.87 -8.46 13.03
C CYS A 129 0.35 -9.15 13.68
N ARG A 130 1.07 -9.93 12.89
CA ARG A 130 2.30 -10.64 13.30
C ARG A 130 3.53 -10.22 12.49
N ASP A 131 3.38 -9.20 11.64
CA ASP A 131 4.48 -8.66 10.85
C ASP A 131 5.40 -7.82 11.74
N ALA A 132 6.52 -8.42 12.15
CA ALA A 132 7.48 -7.79 13.03
C ALA A 132 8.08 -6.51 12.44
N ALA A 133 8.33 -6.47 11.11
CA ALA A 133 8.94 -5.31 10.47
C ALA A 133 7.97 -4.12 10.42
N LEU A 134 6.69 -4.39 10.13
CA LEU A 134 5.63 -3.39 10.17
C LEU A 134 5.45 -2.82 11.59
N LEU A 135 5.37 -3.70 12.59
CA LEU A 135 5.19 -3.30 13.99
C LEU A 135 6.40 -2.53 14.53
N GLU A 136 7.62 -2.95 14.18
CA GLU A 136 8.84 -2.22 14.53
C GLU A 136 8.87 -0.83 13.87
N HIS A 137 8.45 -0.71 12.60
CA HIS A 137 8.35 0.58 11.91
C HIS A 137 7.42 1.56 12.66
N CYS A 138 6.27 1.08 13.15
CA CYS A 138 5.35 1.90 13.94
C CYS A 138 5.88 2.30 15.32
N ARG A 139 6.77 1.49 15.91
CA ARG A 139 7.34 1.75 17.25
C ARG A 139 8.53 2.70 17.24
N ARG A 140 9.19 2.84 16.09
CA ARG A 140 10.33 3.74 15.95
C ARG A 140 9.86 5.19 15.82
N PRO A 141 10.55 6.16 16.44
CA PRO A 141 10.32 7.57 16.15
C PRO A 141 10.55 7.83 14.66
N LEU A 142 9.61 8.53 14.02
CA LEU A 142 9.70 8.92 12.61
C LEU A 142 9.62 10.44 12.48
N GLU A 143 10.48 10.97 11.63
CA GLU A 143 10.41 12.34 11.13
C GLU A 143 9.69 12.30 9.77
N GLY A 144 8.35 12.45 9.78
CA GLY A 144 7.54 12.51 8.56
C GLY A 144 6.48 11.40 8.43
N PRO A 145 5.90 11.23 7.23
CA PRO A 145 4.80 10.31 6.99
C PRO A 145 5.23 8.84 7.06
N SER A 146 4.37 7.99 7.61
CA SER A 146 4.57 6.54 7.64
C SER A 146 3.82 5.86 6.50
N TRP A 147 4.50 4.95 5.79
CA TRP A 147 3.85 4.14 4.74
C TRP A 147 2.73 3.25 5.30
N VAL A 148 2.83 2.84 6.58
CA VAL A 148 1.80 2.05 7.25
C VAL A 148 0.52 2.86 7.41
N VAL A 149 0.67 4.14 7.76
CA VAL A 149 -0.45 5.08 7.87
C VAL A 149 -1.12 5.26 6.51
N ASP A 150 -0.37 5.52 5.45
CA ASP A 150 -0.94 5.66 4.11
C ASP A 150 -1.63 4.37 3.64
N LEU A 151 -1.04 3.21 3.91
CA LEU A 151 -1.64 1.91 3.59
C LEU A 151 -2.98 1.69 4.32
N LEU A 152 -3.04 1.96 5.61
CA LEU A 152 -4.20 1.65 6.45
C LEU A 152 -5.32 2.69 6.34
N ALA A 153 -4.96 3.98 6.19
CA ALA A 153 -5.94 5.07 6.15
C ALA A 153 -6.73 5.11 4.84
N THR A 154 -6.15 4.60 3.75
CA THR A 154 -6.67 4.74 2.38
C THR A 154 -7.49 3.54 1.90
N GLN A 155 -7.35 2.37 2.55
CA GLN A 155 -8.09 1.18 2.17
C GLN A 155 -9.53 1.21 2.70
N GLU A 156 -10.48 0.93 1.82
CA GLU A 156 -11.88 0.68 2.17
C GLU A 156 -12.10 -0.83 2.39
N LEU A 157 -13.04 -1.16 3.30
CA LEU A 157 -13.46 -2.54 3.60
C LEU A 157 -14.54 -3.00 2.61
#